data_AF-A0A9D6UP33-F1
#
_entry.id   AF-A0A9D6UP33-F1
#
_cell.length_a   1.000
_cell.length_b   1.000
_cell.length_c   1.000
_cell.angle_alpha   90.00
_cell.angle_beta   90.00
_cell.angle_gamma   90.00
#
_symmetry.space_group_name_H-M   'P 1'
#
loop_
_entity.id
_entity.type
_entity.pdbx_description
1 polymer ?
#
loop_
_entity_poly.entity_id
_entity_poly.type
_entity_poly.pdbx_seq_one_letter_code
_entity_poly.pdbx_strand_id
1 'polypeptide(L)'
;MNAAVSNLKVFEENLTAAIDPALSAKGMAERIVTAALEAEFGKAFTLSPGFAKIVGTLAEVVVTNPELRRQALAVASVYIKKNRDRQKS
;
A
#
# COMPACT_ATOMS: atom_id res chain seq x y z
N MET A 1 -1.59 9.87 22.26
CA MET A 1 -0.89 9.37 21.06
C MET A 1 -1.15 10.33 19.91
N ASN A 2 -0.11 10.79 19.21
CA ASN A 2 -0.28 11.63 18.02
C ASN A 2 -0.90 10.82 16.89
N ALA A 3 -2.00 11.30 16.30
CA ALA A 3 -2.73 10.59 15.24
C ALA A 3 -1.82 10.18 14.06
N ALA A 4 -0.88 11.05 13.68
CA ALA A 4 0.09 10.78 12.60
C ALA A 4 1.00 9.55 12.87
N VAL A 5 1.35 9.28 14.13
CA VAL A 5 2.18 8.12 14.49
C VAL A 5 1.36 6.82 14.44
N SER A 6 0.06 6.90 14.74
CA SER A 6 -0.86 5.77 14.65
C SER A 6 -1.12 5.36 13.20
N ASN A 7 -1.35 6.33 12.31
CA ASN A 7 -1.64 6.08 10.90
C ASN A 7 -0.45 5.42 10.19
N LEU A 8 0.79 5.86 10.49
CA LEU A 8 1.98 5.25 9.92
C LEU A 8 2.09 3.76 10.29
N LYS A 9 1.90 3.41 11.57
CA LYS A 9 1.99 2.02 12.02
C LYS A 9 0.97 1.12 11.33
N VAL A 10 -0.28 1.56 11.22
CA VAL A 10 -1.35 0.83 10.52
C VAL A 10 -1.01 0.64 9.05
N PHE A 11 -0.48 1.67 8.39
CA PHE A 11 0.00 1.57 7.02
C PHE A 11 1.10 0.52 6.86
N GLU A 12 2.14 0.56 7.72
CA GLU A 12 3.25 -0.38 7.66
C GLU A 12 2.77 -1.82 7.86
N GLU A 13 1.89 -2.07 8.84
CA GLU A 13 1.33 -3.38 9.14
C GLU A 13 0.51 -3.94 7.97
N ASN A 14 -0.41 -3.13 7.45
CA ASN A 14 -1.26 -3.49 6.32
C ASN A 14 -0.43 -3.78 5.05
N LEU A 15 0.57 -2.95 4.76
CA LEU A 15 1.38 -3.10 3.56
C LEU A 15 2.32 -4.31 3.66
N THR A 16 2.91 -4.54 4.84
CA THR A 16 3.76 -5.72 5.11
C THR A 16 2.99 -7.01 4.83
N ALA A 17 1.73 -7.09 5.25
CA ALA A 17 0.90 -8.28 5.04
C ALA A 17 0.46 -8.49 3.58
N ALA A 18 0.40 -7.42 2.77
CA ALA A 18 -0.23 -7.44 1.46
C ALA A 18 0.77 -7.39 0.27
N ILE A 19 2.00 -6.94 0.48
CA ILE A 19 2.99 -6.82 -0.58
C ILE A 19 3.69 -8.16 -0.84
N ASP A 20 3.72 -8.56 -2.12
CA ASP A 20 4.37 -9.78 -2.60
C ASP A 20 5.13 -9.45 -3.90
N PRO A 21 6.38 -9.93 -4.08
CA PRO A 21 7.14 -9.72 -5.32
C PRO A 21 6.49 -10.30 -6.59
N ALA A 22 5.55 -11.23 -6.47
CA ALA A 22 4.79 -11.79 -7.59
C ALA A 22 3.65 -10.87 -8.08
N LEU A 23 3.36 -9.76 -7.40
CA LEU A 23 2.35 -8.80 -7.83
C LEU A 23 2.78 -8.07 -9.10
N SER A 24 1.81 -7.78 -9.97
CA SER A 24 2.01 -6.85 -11.08
C SER A 24 2.26 -5.42 -10.56
N ALA A 25 2.81 -4.53 -11.40
CA ALA A 25 3.01 -3.13 -11.03
C ALA A 25 1.72 -2.45 -10.57
N LYS A 26 0.60 -2.72 -11.26
CA LYS A 26 -0.73 -2.25 -10.87
C LYS A 26 -1.19 -2.87 -9.56
N GLY A 27 -1.01 -4.18 -9.38
CA GLY A 27 -1.37 -4.87 -8.13
C GLY A 27 -0.59 -4.32 -6.93
N MET A 28 0.70 -4.04 -7.08
CA MET A 28 1.50 -3.37 -6.04
C MET A 28 0.94 -1.99 -5.71
N ALA A 29 0.65 -1.17 -6.73
CA ALA A 29 0.07 0.15 -6.52
C ALA A 29 -1.29 0.07 -5.81
N GLU A 30 -2.16 -0.88 -6.17
CA GLU A 30 -3.45 -1.11 -5.51
C GLU A 30 -3.27 -1.47 -4.02
N ARG A 31 -2.29 -2.31 -3.67
CA ARG A 31 -2.01 -2.65 -2.27
C ARG A 31 -1.49 -1.45 -1.48
N ILE A 32 -0.61 -0.65 -2.06
CA ILE A 32 -0.08 0.58 -1.43
C ILE A 32 -1.23 1.58 -1.18
N VAL A 33 -2.05 1.83 -2.20
CA VAL A 33 -3.20 2.76 -2.09
C VAL A 33 -4.21 2.26 -1.07
N THR A 34 -4.53 0.96 -1.09
CA THR A 34 -5.44 0.34 -0.11
C THR A 34 -4.92 0.53 1.31
N ALA A 35 -3.65 0.21 1.57
CA ALA A 35 -3.05 0.37 2.89
C ALA A 35 -3.04 1.84 3.35
N ALA A 36 -2.80 2.79 2.44
CA ALA A 36 -2.82 4.21 2.75
C ALA A 36 -4.23 4.71 3.11
N LEU A 37 -5.25 4.31 2.34
CA LEU A 37 -6.64 4.67 2.61
C LEU A 37 -7.16 4.04 3.90
N GLU A 38 -6.80 2.78 4.17
CA GLU A 38 -7.15 2.12 5.43
C GLU A 38 -6.49 2.78 6.64
N ALA A 39 -5.23 3.21 6.51
CA ALA A 39 -4.53 3.90 7.58
C ALA A 39 -5.14 5.27 7.90
N GLU A 40 -5.64 5.97 6.89
CA GLU A 40 -6.21 7.31 7.05
C GLU A 40 -7.67 7.30 7.47
N PHE A 41 -8.48 6.43 6.87
CA PHE A 41 -9.95 6.42 7.05
C PHE A 41 -10.45 5.21 7.84
N GLY A 42 -9.56 4.31 8.24
CA GLY A 42 -9.89 3.07 8.93
C GLY A 42 -10.37 1.97 7.98
N LYS A 43 -10.30 0.73 8.46
CA LYS A 43 -10.66 -0.47 7.68
C LYS A 43 -12.11 -0.48 7.19
N ALA A 44 -13.04 0.14 7.91
CA ALA A 44 -14.44 0.24 7.50
C ALA A 44 -14.63 0.99 6.18
N PHE A 45 -13.69 1.89 5.83
CA PHE A 45 -13.73 2.62 4.56
C PHE A 45 -13.61 1.69 3.34
N THR A 46 -12.95 0.53 3.48
CA THR A 46 -12.83 -0.46 2.38
C THR A 46 -14.16 -1.08 1.96
N LEU A 47 -15.16 -1.02 2.85
CA LEU A 47 -16.52 -1.52 2.60
C LEU A 47 -17.39 -0.47 1.91
N SER A 48 -16.89 0.75 1.72
CA SER A 48 -17.66 1.82 1.10
C SER A 48 -17.94 1.54 -0.38
N PRO A 49 -19.15 1.86 -0.88
CA PRO A 49 -19.45 1.78 -2.30
C PRO A 49 -18.44 2.64 -3.10
N GLY A 50 -17.85 2.05 -4.13
CA GLY A 50 -16.89 2.73 -4.98
C GLY A 50 -15.43 2.68 -4.49
N PHE A 51 -15.14 2.08 -3.33
CA PHE A 51 -13.78 1.92 -2.84
C PHE A 51 -12.85 1.26 -3.88
N ALA A 52 -13.27 0.13 -4.45
CA ALA A 52 -12.49 -0.56 -5.49
C ALA A 52 -12.21 0.32 -6.72
N LYS A 53 -13.18 1.17 -7.12
CA LYS A 53 -13.03 2.11 -8.24
C LYS A 53 -12.01 3.21 -7.91
N ILE A 54 -12.05 3.74 -6.68
CA ILE A 54 -11.08 4.73 -6.20
C ILE A 54 -9.67 4.13 -6.21
N VAL A 55 -9.50 2.95 -5.62
CA VAL A 55 -8.21 2.24 -5.60
C VAL A 55 -7.70 2.00 -7.01
N GLY A 56 -8.54 1.48 -7.91
CA GLY A 56 -8.16 1.23 -9.30
C GLY A 56 -7.76 2.50 -10.06
N THR A 57 -8.46 3.61 -9.83
CA THR A 57 -8.15 4.91 -10.47
C THR A 57 -6.82 5.46 -9.96
N LEU A 58 -6.59 5.44 -8.65
CA LEU A 58 -5.35 5.94 -8.05
C LEU A 58 -4.16 5.05 -8.42
N ALA A 59 -4.35 3.72 -8.42
CA ALA A 59 -3.31 2.80 -8.85
C ALA A 59 -2.91 3.03 -10.31
N GLU A 60 -3.88 3.32 -11.19
CA GLU A 60 -3.61 3.66 -12.58
C GLU A 60 -2.75 4.94 -12.69
N VAL A 61 -3.08 5.97 -11.92
CA VAL A 61 -2.28 7.21 -11.85
C VAL A 61 -0.87 6.92 -11.36
N VAL A 62 -0.71 6.07 -10.34
CA VAL A 62 0.60 5.69 -9.80
C VAL A 62 1.46 4.99 -10.85
N VAL A 63 0.91 4.07 -11.65
CA VAL A 63 1.71 3.32 -12.64
C VAL A 63 2.00 4.13 -13.91
N THR A 64 1.10 5.04 -14.29
CA THR A 64 1.23 5.88 -15.51
C THR A 64 2.09 7.12 -15.28
N ASN A 65 2.14 7.65 -14.05
CA ASN A 65 3.04 8.75 -13.69
C ASN A 65 4.45 8.21 -13.34
N PRO A 66 5.52 8.58 -14.07
CA PRO A 66 6.86 8.03 -13.83
C PRO A 66 7.42 8.29 -12.44
N GLU A 67 7.12 9.45 -11.84
CA GLU A 67 7.62 9.82 -10.53
C GLU A 67 6.90 9.05 -9.43
N LEU A 68 5.56 8.99 -9.48
CA LEU A 68 4.78 8.19 -8.53
C LEU A 68 5.11 6.71 -8.64
N ARG A 69 5.34 6.20 -9.85
CA ARG A 69 5.78 4.82 -10.08
C ARG A 69 7.11 4.54 -9.38
N ARG A 70 8.08 5.45 -9.49
CA ARG A 70 9.39 5.32 -8.83
C ARG A 70 9.24 5.29 -7.31
N GLN A 71 8.42 6.18 -6.76
CA GLN A 71 8.14 6.23 -5.32
C GLN A 71 7.45 4.94 -4.83
N ALA A 72 6.44 4.46 -5.54
CA ALA A 72 5.75 3.22 -5.22
C ALA A 72 6.69 2.00 -5.26
N LEU A 73 7.59 1.92 -6.25
CA LEU A 73 8.61 0.86 -6.34
C LEU A 73 9.62 0.93 -5.19
N ALA A 74 10.05 2.14 -4.79
CA ALA A 74 10.95 2.30 -3.66
C ALA A 74 10.28 1.80 -2.36
N VAL A 75 9.02 2.17 -2.14
CA VAL A 75 8.21 1.67 -1.02
C VAL A 75 8.11 0.15 -1.09
N ALA A 76 7.64 -0.42 -2.20
CA ALA A 76 7.47 -1.87 -2.35
C ALA A 76 8.79 -2.63 -2.10
N SER A 77 9.92 -2.13 -2.61
CA SER A 77 11.24 -2.74 -2.41
C SER A 77 11.63 -2.82 -0.93
N VAL A 78 11.34 -1.79 -0.14
CA VAL A 78 11.60 -1.80 1.31
C VAL A 78 10.80 -2.90 2.00
N TYR A 79 9.51 -3.03 1.69
CA TYR A 79 8.65 -4.00 2.38
C TYR A 79 8.85 -5.44 1.92
N ILE A 80 9.17 -5.66 0.63
CA ILE A 80 9.58 -6.99 0.14
C ILE A 80 10.84 -7.48 0.87
N LYS A 81 11.82 -6.59 1.09
CA LYS A 81 13.02 -6.93 1.88
C LYS A 81 12.66 -7.24 3.33
N LYS A 82 11.88 -6.38 3.99
CA LYS A 82 11.38 -6.61 5.37
C LYS A 82 10.68 -7.97 5.50
N ASN A 83 9.84 -8.36 4.53
CA ASN A 83 9.15 -9.65 4.53
C ASN A 83 10.11 -10.83 4.40
N ARG A 84 11.10 -10.73 3.51
CA ARG A 84 12.12 -11.77 3.33
C ARG A 84 12.98 -11.97 4.57
N ASP A 85 13.33 -10.89 5.27
CA ASP A 85 14.16 -10.97 6.48
C ASP A 85 13.38 -11.58 7.65
N ARG A 86 12.08 -11.28 7.77
CA ARG A 86 11.18 -11.90 8.75
C ARG A 86 11.00 -13.41 8.56
N GLN A 87 11.04 -13.91 7.33
CA GLN A 87 10.91 -15.36 7.06
C GLN A 87 12.20 -16.15 7.35
N LYS A 88 13.33 -15.47 7.55
CA LYS A 88 14.64 -16.09 7.81
C LYS A 88 15.04 -16.09 9.30
N SER A 89 14.30 -15.36 10.15
CA SER A 89 14.47 -15.35 11.61
C SER A 89 13.49 -16.32 12.26
#